data_AF-A0A210QMS9-F1
#
_entry.id   AF-A0A210QMS9-F1
#
_cell.length_a   1.000
_cell.length_b   1.000
_cell.length_c   1.000
_cell.angle_alpha   90.00
_cell.angle_beta   90.00
_cell.angle_gamma   90.00
#
_symmetry.space_group_name_H-M   'P 1'
#
loop_
_entity.id
_entity.type
_entity.pdbx_description
1 polymer ?
#
loop_
_entity_poly.entity_id
_entity_poly.type
_entity_poly.pdbx_seq_one_letter_code
_entity_poly.pdbx_strand_id
1 'polypeptide(L)'
;MDVSISDKHGEDSDSLNHETCGWGPVRPKCCQRFRSPRYLLLCLCGASFIQGMVVNGLISVVISSLEKRYSLSSSESGLIASCYDIMSAISLIPISYFGGIGVKSRYLSLGLLSIAAGSFIFSLPHFTSDVYNFGRVDDNLLCLMNGSSSCSTYSPSASNLSVSDYKFVFYLAMLLMGVGSVPLFTLAQPFLDESVPVRSASLYLGIYHCCNVLGPAAGYIIGAISLSYYVDIDRIQKVTVNSESSRFVGAWWVGFLFGALLAALMAIPLMGFPGILPKTTDYKEGREKETYKTGGQSDRSLGDGDQMGEGVGETTTNCFGVYKSFKVLFMNPTFVFLTLAETTEGFVLAGSSTFLPKFAEVQFSLPAATAALYVGAAIIPAGGLSTFMGGFIVKRFNLSVRGILKFCVGLMMTSTVLGLFLLIHCPSVPFAGVNIEYGQASSSGTKFLGSFRSDSCYRNCSCTQADNYNPVCGVDGITFYSPCYAGCYNIDKTTSPWIIGDLILS
;
A
#
# COMPACT_ATOMS: atom_id res chain seq x y z
N MET A 1 44.29 50.77 -10.74
CA MET A 1 43.80 50.44 -9.39
C MET A 1 42.29 50.50 -9.45
N ASP A 2 41.65 49.56 -8.76
CA ASP A 2 40.20 49.31 -8.72
C ASP A 2 39.59 48.60 -9.93
N VAL A 3 39.55 47.26 -9.87
CA VAL A 3 38.35 46.41 -10.03
C VAL A 3 38.72 45.00 -9.50
N SER A 4 38.16 44.56 -8.36
CA SER A 4 37.92 43.14 -8.00
C SER A 4 37.55 42.95 -6.53
N ILE A 5 36.37 43.41 -6.09
CA ILE A 5 35.79 43.01 -4.78
C ILE A 5 34.29 42.60 -4.89
N SER A 6 33.67 42.57 -6.07
CA SER A 6 32.20 42.36 -6.13
C SER A 6 31.72 40.91 -6.38
N ASP A 7 32.58 39.97 -6.79
CA ASP A 7 32.12 38.62 -7.18
C ASP A 7 32.19 37.55 -6.06
N LYS A 8 32.84 37.83 -4.92
CA LYS A 8 32.88 36.88 -3.79
C LYS A 8 31.59 36.82 -2.98
N HIS A 9 30.71 37.82 -3.08
CA HIS A 9 29.45 37.83 -2.31
C HIS A 9 28.33 36.97 -2.92
N GLY A 10 28.42 36.59 -4.20
CA GLY A 10 27.45 35.71 -4.86
C GLY A 10 27.61 34.24 -4.44
N GLU A 11 28.82 33.69 -4.55
CA GLU A 11 29.11 32.27 -4.27
C GLU A 11 29.02 31.91 -2.78
N ASP A 12 29.38 32.84 -1.89
CA ASP A 12 29.24 32.64 -0.43
C ASP A 12 27.76 32.63 0.01
N SER A 13 26.88 33.35 -0.71
CA SER A 13 25.46 33.40 -0.37
C SER A 13 24.74 32.10 -0.74
N ASP A 14 25.05 31.51 -1.89
CA ASP A 14 24.43 30.25 -2.34
C ASP A 14 24.96 29.02 -1.59
N SER A 15 26.24 29.00 -1.22
CA SER A 15 26.77 27.95 -0.33
C SER A 15 26.14 28.00 1.06
N LEU A 16 25.97 29.19 1.66
CA LEU A 16 25.22 29.36 2.93
C LEU A 16 23.76 28.91 2.81
N ASN A 17 23.16 29.07 1.62
CA ASN A 17 21.78 28.68 1.32
C ASN A 17 21.55 27.17 1.33
N HIS A 18 22.57 26.39 0.96
CA HIS A 18 22.50 24.93 0.96
C HIS A 18 22.76 24.30 2.34
N GLU A 19 23.34 25.07 3.27
CA GLU A 19 23.73 24.57 4.59
C GLU A 19 22.77 24.94 5.72
N THR A 20 21.94 25.97 5.60
CA THR A 20 21.13 26.45 6.73
C THR A 20 19.65 26.02 6.62
N CYS A 21 19.04 25.62 7.75
CA CYS A 21 17.61 25.31 7.78
C CYS A 21 16.78 26.58 7.50
N GLY A 22 15.68 26.47 6.76
CA GLY A 22 14.77 27.59 6.54
C GLY A 22 13.74 27.38 5.44
N TRP A 23 12.79 28.31 5.37
CA TRP A 23 11.72 28.35 4.38
C TRP A 23 11.94 29.53 3.45
N GLY A 24 12.45 29.27 2.25
CA GLY A 24 12.83 30.32 1.30
C GLY A 24 13.81 31.32 1.94
N PRO A 25 13.48 32.63 2.04
CA PRO A 25 14.34 33.63 2.64
C PRO A 25 14.35 33.61 4.18
N VAL A 26 13.41 32.92 4.82
CA VAL A 26 13.25 32.94 6.30
C VAL A 26 14.10 31.86 6.95
N ARG A 27 15.12 32.26 7.71
CA ARG A 27 16.07 31.35 8.41
C ARG A 27 16.13 31.60 9.91
N PRO A 28 15.19 31.03 10.69
CA PRO A 28 15.14 31.26 12.12
C PRO A 28 16.28 30.50 12.83
N LYS A 29 16.98 31.19 13.75
CA LYS A 29 18.10 30.62 14.53
C LYS A 29 17.68 29.43 15.39
N CYS A 30 16.45 29.40 15.88
CA CYS A 30 15.91 28.27 16.65
C CYS A 30 15.81 26.98 15.81
N CYS A 31 15.51 27.08 14.52
CA CYS A 31 15.38 25.91 13.64
C CYS A 31 16.72 25.30 13.24
N GLN A 32 17.83 26.04 13.36
CA GLN A 32 19.18 25.50 13.13
C GLN A 32 19.54 24.39 14.14
N ARG A 33 18.90 24.38 15.32
CA ARG A 33 19.07 23.30 16.31
C ARG A 33 18.54 21.94 15.82
N PHE A 34 17.60 21.94 14.87
CA PHE A 34 17.05 20.72 14.27
C PHE A 34 17.87 20.20 13.09
N ARG A 35 19.00 20.85 12.74
CA ARG A 35 19.96 20.41 11.72
C ARG A 35 20.77 19.19 12.20
N SER A 36 20.08 18.09 12.51
CA SER A 36 20.70 16.82 12.91
C SER A 36 20.10 15.64 12.14
N PRO A 37 20.90 14.60 11.84
CA PRO A 37 20.41 13.41 11.14
C PRO A 37 19.34 12.65 11.95
N ARG A 38 19.28 12.81 13.27
CA ARG A 38 18.24 12.20 14.11
C ARG A 38 16.87 12.82 13.89
N TYR A 39 16.81 14.14 13.74
CA TYR A 39 15.56 14.84 13.43
C TYR A 39 15.14 14.60 11.98
N LEU A 40 16.10 14.51 11.07
CA LEU A 40 15.83 14.09 9.69
C LEU A 40 15.21 12.69 9.66
N LEU A 41 15.79 11.72 10.39
CA LEU A 41 15.23 10.38 10.52
C LEU A 41 13.79 10.43 11.04
N LEU A 42 13.53 11.18 12.11
CA LEU A 42 12.19 11.30 12.68
C LEU A 42 11.18 11.86 11.65
N CYS A 43 11.57 12.87 10.87
CA CYS A 43 10.70 13.44 9.86
C CYS A 43 10.45 12.47 8.69
N LEU A 44 11.49 11.79 8.21
CA LEU A 44 11.37 10.79 7.14
C LEU A 44 10.54 9.58 7.59
N CYS A 45 10.71 9.12 8.83
CA CYS A 45 9.90 8.03 9.41
C CYS A 45 8.43 8.44 9.52
N GLY A 46 8.15 9.68 9.97
CA GLY A 46 6.78 10.19 10.00
C GLY A 46 6.17 10.27 8.59
N ALA A 47 6.94 10.74 7.61
CA ALA A 47 6.48 10.84 6.22
C ALA A 47 6.22 9.47 5.58
N SER A 48 7.12 8.49 5.75
CA SER A 48 6.91 7.12 5.23
C SER A 48 5.76 6.41 5.94
N PHE A 49 5.62 6.60 7.25
CA PHE A 49 4.48 6.08 8.00
C PHE A 49 3.15 6.63 7.49
N ILE A 50 3.05 7.95 7.26
CA ILE A 50 1.83 8.57 6.73
C ILE A 50 1.54 8.10 5.30
N GLN A 51 2.57 8.03 4.43
CA GLN A 51 2.41 7.52 3.08
C GLN A 51 1.90 6.08 3.09
N GLY A 52 2.51 5.19 3.88
CA GLY A 52 2.08 3.81 4.01
C GLY A 52 0.67 3.67 4.60
N MET A 53 0.32 4.49 5.61
CA MET A 53 -1.01 4.52 6.22
C MET A 53 -2.10 4.90 5.21
N VAL A 54 -1.89 5.96 4.43
CA VAL A 54 -2.88 6.44 3.46
C VAL A 54 -2.97 5.51 2.25
N VAL A 55 -1.83 5.22 1.62
CA VAL A 55 -1.80 4.54 0.31
C VAL A 55 -1.96 3.02 0.42
N ASN A 56 -1.26 2.39 1.36
CA ASN A 56 -1.24 0.92 1.46
C ASN A 56 -2.19 0.39 2.53
N GLY A 57 -2.68 1.26 3.43
CA GLY A 57 -3.62 0.91 4.48
C GLY A 57 -5.05 1.34 4.14
N LEU A 58 -5.34 2.64 4.27
CA LEU A 58 -6.70 3.18 4.12
C LEU A 58 -7.34 2.81 2.78
N ILE A 59 -6.62 3.00 1.67
CA ILE A 59 -7.11 2.69 0.32
C ILE A 59 -7.52 1.23 0.20
N SER A 60 -6.70 0.30 0.68
CA SER A 60 -6.97 -1.13 0.62
C SER A 60 -8.24 -1.53 1.37
N VAL A 61 -8.60 -0.84 2.47
CA VAL A 61 -9.81 -1.15 3.24
C VAL A 61 -11.07 -0.56 2.60
N VAL A 62 -10.98 0.64 2.00
CA VAL A 62 -12.16 1.37 1.54
C VAL A 62 -12.68 0.96 0.17
N ILE A 63 -11.89 0.26 -0.65
CA ILE A 63 -12.27 -0.14 -2.03
C ILE A 63 -13.66 -0.78 -2.08
N SER A 64 -13.93 -1.78 -1.22
CA SER A 64 -15.23 -2.46 -1.17
C SER A 64 -16.39 -1.53 -0.78
N SER A 65 -16.13 -0.51 0.03
CA SER A 65 -17.13 0.51 0.39
C SER A 65 -17.42 1.45 -0.77
N LEU A 66 -16.40 1.80 -1.57
CA LEU A 66 -16.55 2.62 -2.76
C LEU A 66 -17.31 1.90 -3.88
N GLU A 67 -17.04 0.62 -4.09
CA GLU A 67 -17.82 -0.23 -5.02
C GLU A 67 -19.31 -0.19 -4.66
N LYS A 68 -19.65 -0.36 -3.38
CA LYS A 68 -21.04 -0.30 -2.90
C LYS A 68 -21.65 1.10 -3.00
N ARG A 69 -20.90 2.15 -2.64
CA ARG A 69 -21.42 3.53 -2.57
C ARG A 69 -21.64 4.14 -3.94
N TYR A 70 -20.70 3.92 -4.86
CA TYR A 70 -20.67 4.55 -6.19
C TYR A 70 -21.04 3.59 -7.32
N SER A 71 -21.47 2.36 -6.98
CA SER A 71 -21.85 1.30 -7.92
C SER A 71 -20.76 1.04 -8.96
N LEU A 72 -19.51 0.97 -8.51
CA LEU A 72 -18.35 0.72 -9.37
C LEU A 72 -18.22 -0.78 -9.63
N SER A 73 -17.84 -1.13 -10.86
CA SER A 73 -17.40 -2.49 -11.17
C SER A 73 -16.02 -2.77 -10.55
N SER A 74 -15.70 -4.04 -10.32
CA SER A 74 -14.40 -4.44 -9.74
C SER A 74 -13.21 -4.09 -10.64
N SER A 75 -13.42 -3.94 -11.96
CA SER A 75 -12.38 -3.45 -12.87
C SER A 75 -12.13 -1.96 -12.71
N GLU A 76 -13.18 -1.15 -12.48
CA GLU A 76 -13.06 0.29 -12.22
C GLU A 76 -12.44 0.56 -10.85
N SER A 77 -12.84 -0.17 -9.81
CA SER A 77 -12.24 -0.06 -8.48
C SER A 77 -10.78 -0.53 -8.46
N GLY A 78 -10.46 -1.60 -9.20
CA GLY A 78 -9.08 -2.03 -9.43
C GLY A 78 -8.23 -0.98 -10.15
N LEU A 79 -8.82 -0.26 -11.11
CA LEU A 79 -8.16 0.85 -11.80
C LEU A 79 -7.82 2.01 -10.86
N ILE A 80 -8.66 2.28 -9.84
CA ILE A 80 -8.36 3.28 -8.80
C ILE A 80 -7.01 2.96 -8.15
N ALA A 81 -6.82 1.73 -7.68
CA ALA A 81 -5.55 1.31 -7.07
C ALA A 81 -4.38 1.36 -8.08
N SER A 82 -4.61 0.93 -9.32
CA SER A 82 -3.58 0.91 -10.37
C SER A 82 -3.11 2.30 -10.80
N CYS A 83 -3.97 3.33 -10.75
CA CYS A 83 -3.58 4.71 -11.11
C CYS A 83 -2.39 5.22 -10.28
N TYR A 84 -2.33 4.85 -9.00
CA TYR A 84 -1.20 5.18 -8.13
C TYR A 84 0.11 4.57 -8.67
N ASP A 85 0.11 3.27 -9.00
CA ASP A 85 1.30 2.56 -9.48
C ASP A 85 1.74 3.07 -10.85
N ILE A 86 0.79 3.28 -11.78
CA ILE A 86 1.06 3.81 -13.11
C ILE A 86 1.75 5.17 -13.02
N MET A 87 1.21 6.09 -12.21
CA MET A 87 1.79 7.43 -12.08
C MET A 87 3.11 7.42 -11.32
N SER A 88 3.24 6.57 -10.30
CA SER A 88 4.51 6.36 -9.59
C SER A 88 5.60 5.89 -10.55
N ALA A 89 5.30 4.93 -11.42
CA ALA A 89 6.24 4.40 -12.40
C ALA A 89 6.67 5.46 -13.44
N ILE A 90 5.72 6.22 -13.99
CA ILE A 90 6.01 7.31 -14.94
C ILE A 90 6.86 8.40 -14.28
N SER A 91 6.56 8.75 -13.03
CA SER A 91 7.22 9.83 -12.30
C SER A 91 8.56 9.41 -11.67
N LEU A 92 8.83 8.11 -11.57
CA LEU A 92 10.03 7.55 -10.94
C LEU A 92 11.32 8.13 -11.50
N ILE A 93 11.52 8.03 -12.81
CA ILE A 93 12.74 8.45 -13.50
C ILE A 93 12.95 9.97 -13.40
N PRO A 94 11.99 10.84 -13.80
CA PRO A 94 12.22 12.28 -13.75
C PRO A 94 12.47 12.77 -12.33
N ILE A 95 11.69 12.32 -11.34
CA ILE A 95 11.87 12.77 -9.96
C ILE A 95 13.20 12.28 -9.38
N SER A 96 13.63 11.05 -9.68
CA SER A 96 14.93 10.55 -9.19
C SER A 96 16.10 11.30 -9.81
N TYR A 97 16.04 11.61 -11.11
CA TYR A 97 17.09 12.34 -11.80
C TYR A 97 17.17 13.80 -11.35
N PHE A 98 16.06 14.55 -11.46
CA PHE A 98 16.04 15.97 -11.09
C PHE A 98 16.17 16.17 -9.57
N GLY A 99 15.54 15.32 -8.77
CA GLY A 99 15.63 15.37 -7.32
C GLY A 99 16.99 14.94 -6.77
N GLY A 100 17.73 14.11 -7.50
CA GLY A 100 19.11 13.74 -7.17
C GLY A 100 20.10 14.90 -7.34
N ILE A 101 19.87 15.75 -8.35
CA ILE A 101 20.68 16.96 -8.62
C ILE A 101 20.21 18.15 -7.75
N GLY A 102 18.91 18.21 -7.45
CA GLY A 102 18.30 19.27 -6.66
C GLY A 102 18.41 19.10 -5.15
N VAL A 103 17.66 19.95 -4.44
CA VAL A 103 17.58 19.90 -2.96
C VAL A 103 16.59 18.81 -2.54
N LYS A 104 17.11 17.62 -2.20
CA LYS A 104 16.32 16.42 -1.84
C LYS A 104 15.19 16.69 -0.84
N SER A 105 15.45 17.47 0.21
CA SER A 105 14.44 17.83 1.23
C SER A 105 13.21 18.54 0.66
N ARG A 106 13.38 19.39 -0.36
CA ARG A 106 12.28 20.11 -1.02
C ARG A 106 11.42 19.17 -1.85
N TYR A 107 12.02 18.27 -2.62
CA TYR A 107 11.28 17.25 -3.37
C TYR A 107 10.49 16.32 -2.44
N LEU A 108 11.08 15.92 -1.32
CA LEU A 108 10.40 15.14 -0.28
C LEU A 108 9.18 15.87 0.29
N SER A 109 9.35 17.15 0.63
CA SER A 109 8.25 17.96 1.15
C SER A 109 7.15 18.21 0.11
N LEU A 110 7.50 18.50 -1.14
CA LEU A 110 6.54 18.67 -2.23
C LEU A 110 5.78 17.36 -2.50
N GLY A 111 6.47 16.22 -2.43
CA GLY A 111 5.84 14.91 -2.53
C GLY A 111 4.80 14.68 -1.44
N LEU A 112 5.14 15.03 -0.19
CA LEU A 112 4.22 14.88 0.94
C LEU A 112 3.02 15.84 0.87
N LEU A 113 3.21 17.06 0.34
CA LEU A 113 2.10 17.97 0.03
C LEU A 113 1.20 17.42 -1.09
N SER A 114 1.78 16.76 -2.10
CA SER A 114 1.02 16.09 -3.15
C SER A 114 0.20 14.92 -2.59
N ILE A 115 0.75 14.15 -1.65
CA ILE A 115 0.00 13.12 -0.91
C ILE A 115 -1.13 13.76 -0.09
N ALA A 116 -0.87 14.87 0.60
CA ALA A 116 -1.89 15.58 1.37
C ALA A 116 -3.06 16.06 0.48
N ALA A 117 -2.73 16.69 -0.65
CA ALA A 117 -3.71 17.15 -1.62
C ALA A 117 -4.49 15.99 -2.24
N GLY A 118 -3.82 14.91 -2.65
CA GLY A 118 -4.45 13.72 -3.17
C GLY A 118 -5.40 13.06 -2.16
N SER A 119 -4.96 12.91 -0.90
CA SER A 119 -5.79 12.38 0.19
C SER A 119 -7.02 13.26 0.46
N PHE A 120 -6.86 14.58 0.45
CA PHE A 120 -8.00 15.50 0.55
C PHE A 120 -8.97 15.36 -0.62
N ILE A 121 -8.47 15.33 -1.86
CA ILE A 121 -9.28 15.14 -3.07
C ILE A 121 -10.01 13.80 -3.03
N PHE A 122 -9.37 12.75 -2.51
CA PHE A 122 -10.00 11.44 -2.35
C PHE A 122 -11.24 11.49 -1.46
N SER A 123 -11.27 12.37 -0.44
CA SER A 123 -12.44 12.54 0.45
C SER A 123 -13.56 13.43 -0.13
N LEU A 124 -13.28 14.22 -1.18
CA LEU A 124 -14.25 15.18 -1.75
C LEU A 124 -15.56 14.58 -2.27
N PRO A 125 -15.58 13.38 -2.88
CA PRO A 125 -16.82 12.76 -3.34
C PRO A 125 -17.85 12.58 -2.23
N HIS A 126 -17.46 12.39 -0.96
CA HIS A 126 -18.42 12.36 0.15
C HIS A 126 -19.17 13.68 0.29
N PHE A 127 -18.42 14.79 0.35
CA PHE A 127 -18.98 16.13 0.55
C PHE A 127 -19.80 16.64 -0.63
N THR A 128 -19.53 16.14 -1.83
CA THR A 128 -20.14 16.62 -3.08
C THR A 128 -21.21 15.69 -3.63
N SER A 129 -21.29 14.45 -3.16
CA SER A 129 -22.35 13.52 -3.54
C SER A 129 -23.56 13.61 -2.61
N ASP A 130 -24.71 13.20 -3.13
CA ASP A 130 -25.96 13.12 -2.38
C ASP A 130 -25.86 12.15 -1.19
N VAL A 131 -26.87 12.17 -0.32
CA VAL A 131 -26.97 11.22 0.81
C VAL A 131 -27.08 9.78 0.30
N TYR A 132 -26.44 8.83 0.99
CA TYR A 132 -26.53 7.43 0.60
C TYR A 132 -27.92 6.85 0.90
N ASN A 133 -28.67 6.51 -0.15
CA ASN A 133 -29.95 5.82 -0.05
C ASN A 133 -29.73 4.31 -0.14
N PHE A 134 -29.97 3.59 0.96
CA PHE A 134 -30.04 2.13 0.93
C PHE A 134 -31.38 1.72 0.28
N GLY A 135 -31.32 1.00 -0.85
CA GLY A 135 -32.52 0.43 -1.46
C GLY A 135 -33.30 -0.43 -0.45
N ARG A 136 -34.62 -0.56 -0.60
CA ARG A 136 -35.43 -1.51 0.19
C ARG A 136 -35.00 -2.95 -0.13
N VAL A 137 -35.13 -3.85 0.84
CA VAL A 137 -34.86 -5.28 0.61
C VAL A 137 -35.89 -5.76 -0.41
N ASP A 138 -35.42 -6.15 -1.60
CA ASP A 138 -36.27 -6.87 -2.54
C ASP A 138 -36.46 -8.27 -1.98
N ASP A 139 -37.71 -8.66 -1.75
CA ASP A 139 -38.11 -10.03 -1.34
C ASP A 139 -37.77 -11.09 -2.40
N ASN A 140 -37.12 -10.70 -3.50
CA ASN A 140 -36.70 -11.52 -4.63
C ASN A 140 -35.49 -12.44 -4.35
N LEU A 141 -34.83 -12.34 -3.18
CA LEU A 141 -33.71 -13.23 -2.83
C LEU A 141 -34.14 -14.56 -2.19
N LEU A 142 -35.43 -14.72 -1.88
CA LEU A 142 -36.00 -15.92 -1.25
C LEU A 142 -36.59 -16.86 -2.30
N CYS A 143 -36.75 -18.13 -1.93
CA CYS A 143 -37.47 -19.08 -2.78
C CYS A 143 -38.95 -18.69 -2.84
N LEU A 144 -39.36 -18.05 -3.94
CA LEU A 144 -40.76 -17.72 -4.22
C LEU A 144 -41.43 -18.87 -4.97
N MET A 145 -42.34 -19.58 -4.31
CA MET A 145 -43.29 -20.46 -4.97
C MET A 145 -44.35 -19.59 -5.68
N ASN A 146 -44.38 -19.62 -7.02
CA ASN A 146 -45.18 -18.79 -7.95
C ASN A 146 -44.67 -17.36 -8.22
N GLY A 147 -43.81 -17.20 -9.23
CA GLY A 147 -43.38 -15.88 -9.72
C GLY A 147 -44.31 -15.31 -10.79
N SER A 148 -45.15 -14.33 -10.42
CA SER A 148 -45.66 -13.30 -11.34
C SER A 148 -44.81 -12.03 -11.17
N SER A 149 -43.59 -12.06 -11.69
CA SER A 149 -42.67 -10.92 -11.62
C SER A 149 -43.13 -9.79 -12.54
N SER A 150 -43.82 -8.79 -11.98
CA SER A 150 -44.10 -7.53 -12.67
C SER A 150 -42.84 -6.66 -12.57
N CYS A 151 -41.98 -6.70 -13.59
CA CYS A 151 -40.85 -5.79 -13.71
C CYS A 151 -41.36 -4.35 -13.89
N SER A 152 -41.40 -3.57 -12.81
CA SER A 152 -41.57 -2.13 -12.91
C SER A 152 -40.26 -1.52 -13.40
N THR A 153 -40.21 -1.21 -14.70
CA THR A 153 -39.13 -0.44 -15.33
C THR A 153 -39.18 0.99 -14.82
N TYR A 154 -38.44 1.28 -13.74
CA TYR A 154 -38.22 2.65 -13.30
C TYR A 154 -37.22 3.28 -14.27
N SER A 155 -37.69 4.19 -15.11
CA SER A 155 -36.84 5.02 -15.98
C SER A 155 -36.34 6.20 -15.14
N PRO A 156 -35.03 6.31 -14.85
CA PRO A 156 -34.53 7.50 -14.20
C PRO A 156 -34.45 8.63 -15.23
N SER A 157 -35.16 9.71 -14.94
CA SER A 157 -35.13 10.97 -15.67
C SER A 157 -33.69 11.46 -15.79
N ALA A 158 -33.25 11.69 -17.02
CA ALA A 158 -31.93 12.25 -17.32
C ALA A 158 -31.87 13.73 -16.88
N SER A 159 -31.04 14.03 -15.88
CA SER A 159 -30.36 15.34 -15.69
C SER A 159 -29.46 15.44 -14.44
N ASN A 160 -28.99 14.33 -13.86
CA ASN A 160 -27.98 14.36 -12.80
C ASN A 160 -26.78 13.49 -13.18
N LEU A 161 -25.56 13.91 -12.82
CA LEU A 161 -24.31 13.16 -13.02
C LEU A 161 -24.48 11.74 -12.48
N SER A 162 -24.03 10.72 -13.21
CA SER A 162 -24.12 9.34 -12.70
C SER A 162 -23.27 9.24 -11.44
N VAL A 163 -23.78 8.61 -10.39
CA VAL A 163 -23.02 8.40 -9.15
C VAL A 163 -21.70 7.66 -9.44
N SER A 164 -21.64 6.85 -10.51
CA SER A 164 -20.39 6.20 -10.95
C SER A 164 -19.32 7.18 -11.45
N ASP A 165 -19.67 8.38 -11.92
CA ASP A 165 -18.71 9.33 -12.52
C ASP A 165 -17.74 9.94 -11.49
N TYR A 166 -18.05 9.86 -10.18
CA TYR A 166 -17.11 10.23 -9.12
C TYR A 166 -15.79 9.42 -9.15
N LYS A 167 -15.75 8.30 -9.89
CA LYS A 167 -14.51 7.54 -10.16
C LYS A 167 -13.36 8.39 -10.70
N PHE A 168 -13.64 9.41 -11.52
CA PHE A 168 -12.60 10.28 -12.06
C PHE A 168 -11.91 11.13 -10.98
N VAL A 169 -12.63 11.49 -9.91
CA VAL A 169 -12.06 12.19 -8.75
C VAL A 169 -11.11 11.27 -8.00
N PHE A 170 -11.50 10.00 -7.82
CA PHE A 170 -10.63 8.98 -7.21
C PHE A 170 -9.38 8.71 -8.06
N TYR A 171 -9.51 8.63 -9.39
CA TYR A 171 -8.35 8.51 -10.28
C TYR A 171 -7.41 9.70 -10.13
N LEU A 172 -7.91 10.93 -10.18
CA LEU A 172 -7.09 12.14 -10.01
C LEU A 172 -6.36 12.15 -8.66
N ALA A 173 -7.05 11.80 -7.58
CA ALA A 173 -6.46 11.70 -6.25
C ALA A 173 -5.30 10.69 -6.20
N MET A 174 -5.48 9.50 -6.80
CA MET A 174 -4.45 8.45 -6.84
C MET A 174 -3.25 8.84 -7.69
N LEU A 175 -3.47 9.51 -8.82
CA LEU A 175 -2.39 10.05 -9.64
C LEU A 175 -1.54 11.05 -8.83
N LEU A 176 -2.17 11.98 -8.11
CA LEU A 176 -1.45 12.94 -7.25
C LEU A 176 -0.67 12.28 -6.11
N MET A 177 -1.27 11.27 -5.46
CA MET A 177 -0.58 10.47 -4.44
C MET A 177 0.59 9.67 -5.01
N GLY A 178 0.47 9.18 -6.27
CA GLY A 178 1.54 8.47 -6.98
C GLY A 178 2.73 9.36 -7.30
N VAL A 179 2.52 10.59 -7.79
CA VAL A 179 3.62 11.58 -7.94
C VAL A 179 4.26 11.88 -6.58
N GLY A 180 3.44 11.99 -5.54
CA GLY A 180 3.88 12.39 -4.21
C GLY A 180 4.69 11.35 -3.44
N SER A 181 4.49 10.07 -3.72
CA SER A 181 5.18 8.97 -3.04
C SER A 181 6.59 8.73 -3.56
N VAL A 182 6.85 9.00 -4.85
CA VAL A 182 8.13 8.73 -5.50
C VAL A 182 9.34 9.32 -4.75
N PRO A 183 9.36 10.61 -4.34
CA PRO A 183 10.48 11.16 -3.57
C PRO A 183 10.80 10.38 -2.29
N LEU A 184 9.79 9.82 -1.61
CA LEU A 184 10.00 9.04 -0.38
C LEU A 184 10.73 7.72 -0.68
N PHE A 185 10.47 7.10 -1.82
CA PHE A 185 11.16 5.87 -2.20
C PHE A 185 12.53 6.13 -2.80
N THR A 186 12.72 7.20 -3.57
CA THR A 186 13.94 7.39 -4.36
C THR A 186 14.93 8.39 -3.77
N LEU A 187 14.46 9.38 -3.01
CA LEU A 187 15.30 10.46 -2.47
C LEU A 187 15.50 10.36 -0.96
N ALA A 188 14.53 9.83 -0.20
CA ALA A 188 14.66 9.73 1.26
C ALA A 188 15.82 8.83 1.69
N GLN A 189 15.94 7.65 1.06
CA GLN A 189 17.01 6.71 1.34
C GLN A 189 18.40 7.32 1.12
N PRO A 190 18.76 7.82 -0.09
CA PRO A 190 20.08 8.42 -0.28
C PRO A 190 20.28 9.68 0.56
N PHE A 191 19.23 10.47 0.82
CA PHE A 191 19.35 11.62 1.70
C PHE A 191 19.72 11.22 3.13
N LEU A 192 19.07 10.20 3.67
CA LEU A 192 19.36 9.68 5.01
C LEU A 192 20.74 9.03 5.06
N ASP A 193 21.07 8.24 4.05
CA ASP A 193 22.29 7.46 3.92
C ASP A 193 23.55 8.35 3.80
N GLU A 194 23.47 9.46 3.06
CA GLU A 194 24.53 10.48 2.96
C GLU A 194 24.66 11.34 4.23
N SER A 195 23.62 11.40 5.05
CA SER A 195 23.56 12.29 6.22
C SER A 195 24.15 11.69 7.50
N VAL A 196 24.56 10.41 7.45
CA VAL A 196 25.04 9.66 8.62
C VAL A 196 26.35 8.93 8.32
N PRO A 197 27.18 8.66 9.35
CA PRO A 197 28.35 7.81 9.21
C PRO A 197 27.99 6.41 8.68
N VAL A 198 28.89 5.82 7.87
CA VAL A 198 28.72 4.51 7.22
C VAL A 198 28.27 3.41 8.19
N ARG A 199 28.91 3.36 9.37
CA ARG A 199 28.63 2.36 10.41
C ARG A 199 27.23 2.46 11.01
N SER A 200 26.61 3.64 10.97
CA SER A 200 25.26 3.87 11.50
C SER A 200 24.18 3.90 10.42
N ALA A 201 24.56 4.00 9.14
CA ALA A 201 23.64 4.13 8.03
C ALA A 201 22.61 2.99 7.96
N SER A 202 23.08 1.74 8.11
CA SER A 202 22.22 0.55 8.11
C SER A 202 21.16 0.58 9.21
N LEU A 203 21.48 1.05 10.42
CA LEU A 203 20.49 1.19 11.50
C LEU A 203 19.44 2.27 11.17
N TYR A 204 19.88 3.42 10.64
CA TYR A 204 18.96 4.51 10.29
C TYR A 204 18.00 4.09 9.18
N LEU A 205 18.50 3.41 8.14
CA LEU A 205 17.68 2.83 7.09
C LEU A 205 16.74 1.74 7.63
N GLY A 206 17.22 0.88 8.53
CA GLY A 206 16.39 -0.14 9.18
C GLY A 206 15.22 0.47 9.98
N ILE A 207 15.45 1.56 10.71
CA ILE A 207 14.37 2.30 11.42
C ILE A 207 13.39 2.91 10.41
N TYR A 208 13.90 3.57 9.36
CA TYR A 208 13.08 4.18 8.31
C TYR A 208 12.13 3.16 7.64
N HIS A 209 12.66 2.01 7.23
CA HIS A 209 11.86 0.97 6.60
C HIS A 209 10.91 0.28 7.58
N CYS A 210 11.28 0.12 8.85
CA CYS A 210 10.37 -0.37 9.88
C CYS A 210 9.13 0.52 10.01
N CYS A 211 9.29 1.85 10.05
CA CYS A 211 8.16 2.79 10.06
C CYS A 211 7.29 2.69 8.79
N ASN A 212 7.90 2.42 7.63
CA ASN A 212 7.16 2.19 6.39
C ASN A 212 6.25 0.95 6.47
N VAL A 213 6.69 -0.13 7.12
CA VAL A 213 5.88 -1.35 7.33
C VAL A 213 4.76 -1.13 8.37
N LEU A 214 5.00 -0.29 9.38
CA LEU A 214 3.99 0.02 10.40
C LEU A 214 2.89 0.95 9.90
N GLY A 215 3.15 1.78 8.89
CA GLY A 215 2.17 2.69 8.28
C GLY A 215 0.89 1.99 7.81
N PRO A 216 0.96 1.00 6.89
CA PRO A 216 -0.20 0.26 6.41
C PRO A 216 -1.03 -0.35 7.53
N ALA A 217 -0.38 -0.92 8.55
CA ALA A 217 -1.05 -1.49 9.73
C ALA A 217 -1.91 -0.48 10.48
N ALA A 218 -1.37 0.72 10.72
CA ALA A 218 -2.14 1.82 11.30
C ALA A 218 -3.29 2.24 10.39
N GLY A 219 -3.09 2.25 9.07
CA GLY A 219 -4.14 2.54 8.09
C GLY A 219 -5.27 1.51 8.09
N TYR A 220 -4.95 0.21 8.21
CA TYR A 220 -5.95 -0.85 8.37
C TYR A 220 -6.80 -0.66 9.63
N ILE A 221 -6.17 -0.33 10.76
CA ILE A 221 -6.86 -0.11 12.03
C ILE A 221 -7.74 1.15 11.97
N ILE A 222 -7.18 2.28 11.53
CA ILE A 222 -7.92 3.54 11.40
C ILE A 222 -9.06 3.38 10.39
N GLY A 223 -8.82 2.67 9.28
CA GLY A 223 -9.83 2.35 8.27
C GLY A 223 -10.95 1.49 8.84
N ALA A 224 -10.63 0.43 9.58
CA ALA A 224 -11.62 -0.43 10.23
C ALA A 224 -12.48 0.33 11.25
N ILE A 225 -11.86 1.18 12.07
CA ILE A 225 -12.58 2.05 13.03
C ILE A 225 -13.47 3.03 12.26
N SER A 226 -12.95 3.69 11.23
CA SER A 226 -13.72 4.67 10.43
C SER A 226 -14.91 4.01 9.73
N LEU A 227 -14.71 2.81 9.19
CA LEU A 227 -15.77 2.05 8.54
C LEU A 227 -16.80 1.49 9.50
N SER A 228 -16.54 1.41 10.82
CA SER A 228 -17.54 0.99 11.80
C SER A 228 -18.68 2.01 11.99
N TYR A 229 -18.44 3.27 11.62
CA TYR A 229 -19.43 4.33 11.64
C TYR A 229 -20.11 4.48 10.27
N TYR A 230 -21.40 4.85 10.27
CA TYR A 230 -22.17 5.01 9.03
C TYR A 230 -21.62 6.14 8.14
N VAL A 231 -21.69 5.98 6.81
CA VAL A 231 -21.08 6.93 5.85
C VAL A 231 -21.50 8.39 6.05
N ASP A 232 -22.79 8.66 6.31
CA ASP A 232 -23.36 10.00 6.51
C ASP A 232 -23.49 10.40 8.00
N ILE A 233 -22.48 10.07 8.83
CA ILE A 233 -22.45 10.49 10.25
C ILE A 233 -22.58 12.01 10.44
N ASP A 234 -22.18 12.80 9.45
CA ASP A 234 -22.23 14.26 9.46
C ASP A 234 -23.61 14.82 9.09
N ARG A 235 -24.48 14.00 8.48
CA ARG A 235 -25.77 14.45 7.90
C ARG A 235 -26.99 13.81 8.54
N ILE A 236 -26.87 12.61 9.12
CA ILE A 236 -28.01 11.85 9.67
C ILE A 236 -27.79 11.50 11.15
N GLN A 237 -28.75 11.85 12.00
CA GLN A 237 -28.68 11.62 13.46
C GLN A 237 -29.25 10.27 13.93
N LYS A 238 -30.08 9.59 13.12
CA LYS A 238 -30.67 8.28 13.46
C LYS A 238 -30.49 7.32 12.30
N VAL A 239 -29.69 6.28 12.51
CA VAL A 239 -29.46 5.20 11.56
C VAL A 239 -30.31 3.99 12.00
N THR A 240 -31.21 3.52 11.13
CA THR A 240 -32.05 2.33 11.37
C THR A 240 -31.44 1.05 10.80
N VAL A 241 -30.19 1.10 10.34
CA VAL A 241 -29.51 0.01 9.64
C VAL A 241 -28.41 -0.56 10.52
N ASN A 242 -28.44 -1.88 10.74
CA ASN A 242 -27.42 -2.59 11.51
C ASN A 242 -26.09 -2.66 10.72
N SER A 243 -24.97 -2.54 11.43
CA SER A 243 -23.60 -2.60 10.88
C SER A 243 -23.25 -3.93 10.21
N GLU A 244 -24.02 -4.98 10.48
CA GLU A 244 -23.85 -6.32 9.88
C GLU A 244 -24.57 -6.48 8.54
N SER A 245 -25.39 -5.51 8.12
CA SER A 245 -26.09 -5.61 6.84
C SER A 245 -25.12 -5.45 5.66
N SER A 246 -25.29 -6.24 4.60
CA SER A 246 -24.45 -6.18 3.39
C SER A 246 -24.46 -4.81 2.69
N ARG A 247 -25.48 -3.99 2.98
CA ARG A 247 -25.74 -2.65 2.44
C ARG A 247 -25.14 -1.53 3.29
N PHE A 248 -24.58 -1.85 4.45
CA PHE A 248 -23.90 -0.87 5.28
C PHE A 248 -22.63 -0.39 4.58
N VAL A 249 -22.51 0.93 4.43
CA VAL A 249 -21.33 1.62 3.92
C VAL A 249 -20.78 2.45 5.07
N GLY A 250 -19.52 2.20 5.41
CA GLY A 250 -18.83 2.90 6.48
C GLY A 250 -18.33 4.28 6.09
N ALA A 251 -17.92 5.10 7.07
CA ALA A 251 -17.37 6.44 6.89
C ALA A 251 -15.94 6.41 6.32
N TRP A 252 -15.81 5.96 5.09
CA TRP A 252 -14.55 5.74 4.37
C TRP A 252 -13.69 7.01 4.21
N TRP A 253 -14.29 8.20 4.23
CA TRP A 253 -13.64 9.49 3.97
C TRP A 253 -12.85 10.04 5.17
N VAL A 254 -13.19 9.64 6.40
CA VAL A 254 -12.64 10.22 7.64
C VAL A 254 -11.13 10.01 7.74
N GLY A 255 -10.67 8.80 7.47
CA GLY A 255 -9.25 8.45 7.50
C GLY A 255 -8.40 9.29 6.53
N PHE A 256 -8.96 9.65 5.38
CA PHE A 256 -8.25 10.45 4.37
C PHE A 256 -8.08 11.91 4.77
N LEU A 257 -9.05 12.50 5.47
CA LEU A 257 -8.89 13.86 6.02
C LEU A 257 -7.83 13.89 7.11
N PHE A 258 -7.82 12.88 7.98
CA PHE A 258 -6.79 12.72 9.00
C PHE A 258 -5.39 12.54 8.37
N GLY A 259 -5.28 11.67 7.36
CA GLY A 259 -4.05 11.48 6.59
C GLY A 259 -3.58 12.75 5.88
N ALA A 260 -4.49 13.51 5.27
CA ALA A 260 -4.18 14.77 4.61
C ALA A 260 -3.62 15.82 5.57
N LEU A 261 -4.24 15.97 6.75
CA LEU A 261 -3.77 16.88 7.78
C LEU A 261 -2.38 16.49 8.28
N LEU A 262 -2.16 15.21 8.59
CA LEU A 262 -0.87 14.72 9.05
C LEU A 262 0.24 14.92 8.00
N ALA A 263 -0.04 14.61 6.73
CA ALA A 263 0.90 14.81 5.64
C ALA A 263 1.26 16.30 5.48
N ALA A 264 0.27 17.20 5.52
CA ALA A 264 0.51 18.64 5.43
C ALA A 264 1.36 19.16 6.61
N LEU A 265 1.08 18.72 7.83
CA LEU A 265 1.85 19.10 9.02
C LEU A 265 3.29 18.59 8.96
N MET A 266 3.51 17.36 8.47
CA MET A 266 4.84 16.77 8.34
C MET A 266 5.65 17.34 7.16
N ALA A 267 5.00 17.94 6.17
CA ALA A 267 5.69 18.60 5.06
C ALA A 267 6.44 19.86 5.53
N ILE A 268 5.88 20.61 6.47
CA ILE A 268 6.46 21.86 6.99
C ILE A 268 7.90 21.68 7.53
N PRO A 269 8.17 20.76 8.47
CA PRO A 269 9.54 20.56 8.97
C PRO A 269 10.47 20.01 7.89
N LEU A 270 10.01 19.13 6.98
CA LEU A 270 10.81 18.60 5.89
C LEU A 270 11.26 19.68 4.91
N MET A 271 10.37 20.63 4.58
CA MET A 271 10.69 21.76 3.72
C MET A 271 11.81 22.64 4.29
N GLY A 272 11.89 22.72 5.62
CA GLY A 272 12.87 23.52 6.34
C GLY A 272 14.27 22.90 6.40
N PHE A 273 14.47 21.62 6.01
CA PHE A 273 15.79 21.00 6.05
C PHE A 273 16.71 21.49 4.93
N PRO A 274 18.00 21.73 5.21
CA PRO A 274 18.99 22.11 4.20
C PRO A 274 19.24 20.96 3.22
N GLY A 275 19.75 21.30 2.04
CA GLY A 275 20.13 20.30 1.04
C GLY A 275 21.33 19.44 1.47
N ILE A 276 22.21 20.00 2.32
CA ILE A 276 23.40 19.32 2.82
C ILE A 276 23.48 19.49 4.35
N LEU A 277 23.50 18.37 5.06
CA LEU A 277 23.68 18.36 6.51
C LEU A 277 25.18 18.57 6.86
N PRO A 278 25.48 19.08 8.08
CA PRO A 278 26.86 19.32 8.47
C PRO A 278 27.58 17.96 8.58
N LYS A 279 28.85 17.92 8.14
CA LYS A 279 29.72 16.73 8.08
C LYS A 279 29.36 15.69 7.00
N THR A 280 28.39 15.99 6.12
CA THR A 280 28.07 15.11 4.99
C THR A 280 29.27 14.86 4.08
N THR A 281 30.12 15.88 3.84
CA THR A 281 31.34 15.75 3.03
C THR A 281 32.34 14.75 3.64
N ASP A 282 32.57 14.82 4.96
CA ASP A 282 33.45 13.88 5.69
C ASP A 282 32.93 12.44 5.59
N TYR A 283 31.60 12.25 5.66
CA TYR A 283 30.99 10.93 5.55
C TYR A 283 31.11 10.35 4.13
N LYS A 284 31.00 11.18 3.09
CA LYS A 284 31.19 10.76 1.69
C LYS A 284 32.61 10.25 1.44
N GLU A 285 33.61 11.02 1.86
CA GLU A 285 35.00 10.59 1.75
C GLU A 285 35.29 9.28 2.51
N GLY A 286 34.69 9.12 3.69
CA GLY A 286 34.84 7.89 4.48
C GLY A 286 34.33 6.64 3.75
N ARG A 287 33.25 6.77 2.97
CA ARG A 287 32.64 5.68 2.20
C ARG A 287 33.48 5.26 1.02
N GLU A 288 33.98 6.22 0.26
CA GLU A 288 34.85 5.95 -0.88
C GLU A 288 36.07 5.16 -0.40
N LYS A 289 36.68 5.60 0.71
CA LYS A 289 37.84 4.91 1.32
C LYS A 289 37.52 3.47 1.75
N GLU A 290 36.30 3.12 2.18
CA GLU A 290 35.92 1.72 2.50
C GLU A 290 35.68 0.86 1.24
N THR A 291 35.05 1.43 0.21
CA THR A 291 34.79 0.74 -1.06
C THR A 291 36.10 0.36 -1.75
N TYR A 292 37.06 1.29 -1.82
CA TYR A 292 38.35 1.07 -2.47
C TYR A 292 39.33 0.24 -1.62
N LYS A 293 39.20 0.20 -0.29
CA LYS A 293 40.02 -0.70 0.56
C LYS A 293 39.64 -2.18 0.43
N THR A 294 38.44 -2.48 -0.07
CA THR A 294 37.92 -3.86 -0.19
C THR A 294 38.19 -4.46 -1.58
N GLY A 295 38.49 -3.63 -2.59
CA GLY A 295 39.22 -4.03 -3.80
C GLY A 295 40.70 -4.09 -3.45
N GLY A 296 41.36 -5.23 -3.69
CA GLY A 296 42.76 -5.40 -3.32
C GLY A 296 43.67 -4.33 -3.94
N GLN A 297 44.84 -4.15 -3.33
CA GLN A 297 46.02 -3.60 -4.00
C GLN A 297 46.26 -4.35 -5.32
N SER A 298 45.68 -3.87 -6.41
CA SER A 298 46.09 -4.23 -7.76
C SER A 298 45.81 -3.01 -8.63
N ASP A 299 46.90 -2.54 -9.25
CA ASP A 299 47.02 -1.46 -10.23
C ASP A 299 47.13 -0.02 -9.72
N ARG A 300 48.19 0.23 -8.93
CA ARG A 300 49.00 1.45 -9.06
C ARG A 300 50.13 1.22 -10.06
N SER A 301 49.80 1.09 -11.34
CA SER A 301 50.78 1.22 -12.41
C SER A 301 50.07 1.23 -13.75
N LEU A 302 49.72 2.42 -14.23
CA LEU A 302 49.80 2.85 -15.63
C LEU A 302 49.30 4.30 -15.74
N GLY A 303 50.21 5.19 -16.11
CA GLY A 303 49.91 6.45 -16.82
C GLY A 303 49.47 7.63 -15.97
N ASP A 304 50.43 8.50 -15.65
CA ASP A 304 50.22 9.95 -15.54
C ASP A 304 49.63 10.48 -16.86
N GLY A 305 48.59 11.32 -16.77
CA GLY A 305 47.85 11.83 -17.93
C GLY A 305 46.45 12.33 -17.59
N ASP A 306 46.38 13.60 -17.19
CA ASP A 306 45.25 14.53 -17.24
C ASP A 306 43.94 14.25 -16.47
N GLN A 307 43.73 15.11 -15.47
CA GLN A 307 42.47 15.79 -15.13
C GLN A 307 41.19 14.92 -15.11
N MET A 308 40.92 14.26 -13.99
CA MET A 308 39.58 13.82 -13.61
C MET A 308 39.31 14.20 -12.15
N GLY A 309 39.49 15.48 -11.87
CA GLY A 309 39.36 16.04 -10.53
C GLY A 309 39.13 17.54 -10.60
N GLU A 310 38.12 17.98 -11.34
CA GLU A 310 37.62 19.35 -11.27
C GLU A 310 36.23 19.41 -11.94
N GLY A 311 35.25 20.00 -11.25
CA GLY A 311 33.97 20.38 -11.82
C GLY A 311 32.89 19.31 -11.87
N VAL A 312 32.01 19.30 -10.86
CA VAL A 312 30.57 19.15 -11.11
C VAL A 312 30.13 20.43 -11.84
N GLY A 313 30.59 20.58 -13.08
CA GLY A 313 30.26 21.65 -14.00
C GLY A 313 29.46 21.03 -15.13
N GLU A 314 28.21 21.48 -15.27
CA GLU A 314 27.32 21.21 -16.41
C GLU A 314 27.18 19.73 -16.80
N THR A 315 26.51 18.95 -15.94
CA THR A 315 25.81 17.76 -16.48
C THR A 315 24.66 18.25 -17.34
N THR A 316 24.93 18.43 -18.64
CA THR A 316 23.94 18.85 -19.63
C THR A 316 22.68 18.00 -19.46
N THR A 317 21.58 18.69 -19.20
CA THR A 317 20.24 18.17 -18.93
C THR A 317 19.66 17.46 -20.16
N ASN A 318 20.27 16.37 -20.60
CA ASN A 318 19.93 15.67 -21.84
C ASN A 318 19.53 14.22 -21.54
N CYS A 319 18.53 13.73 -22.29
CA CYS A 319 18.09 12.32 -22.29
C CYS A 319 19.28 11.34 -22.50
N PHE A 320 20.35 11.80 -23.16
CA PHE A 320 21.60 11.07 -23.31
C PHE A 320 22.32 10.77 -21.98
N GLY A 321 22.27 11.68 -21.00
CA GLY A 321 22.84 11.47 -19.66
C GLY A 321 22.09 10.38 -18.88
N VAL A 322 20.77 10.35 -19.02
CA VAL A 322 19.91 9.29 -18.46
C VAL A 322 20.24 7.94 -19.10
N TYR A 323 20.31 7.88 -20.44
CA TYR A 323 20.68 6.65 -21.17
C TYR A 323 22.06 6.11 -20.78
N LYS A 324 23.08 6.98 -20.68
CA LYS A 324 24.43 6.58 -20.26
C LYS A 324 24.43 5.99 -18.85
N SER A 325 23.68 6.60 -17.93
CA SER A 325 23.53 6.10 -16.56
C SER A 325 22.87 4.72 -16.52
N PHE A 326 21.80 4.51 -17.27
CA PHE A 326 21.17 3.19 -17.42
C PHE A 326 22.13 2.15 -17.99
N LYS A 327 22.89 2.49 -19.04
CA LYS A 327 23.83 1.56 -19.67
C LYS A 327 24.90 1.09 -18.68
N VAL A 328 25.47 2.00 -17.89
CA VAL A 328 26.46 1.64 -16.85
C VAL A 328 25.86 0.72 -15.80
N LEU A 329 24.61 1.00 -15.40
CA LEU A 329 23.91 0.23 -14.38
C LEU A 329 23.59 -1.20 -14.84
N PHE A 330 23.07 -1.36 -16.06
CA PHE A 330 22.75 -2.67 -16.65
C PHE A 330 23.99 -3.49 -17.03
N MET A 331 25.13 -2.84 -17.31
CA MET A 331 26.39 -3.54 -17.56
C MET A 331 27.10 -3.97 -16.27
N ASN A 332 26.63 -3.54 -15.09
CA ASN A 332 27.18 -3.98 -13.82
C ASN A 332 26.50 -5.29 -13.34
N PRO A 333 27.18 -6.45 -13.40
CA PRO A 333 26.57 -7.73 -13.05
C PRO A 333 26.11 -7.78 -11.59
N THR A 334 26.82 -7.11 -10.67
CA THR A 334 26.45 -7.07 -9.25
C THR A 334 25.11 -6.37 -9.06
N PHE A 335 24.89 -5.26 -9.76
CA PHE A 335 23.62 -4.55 -9.70
C PHE A 335 22.47 -5.39 -10.27
N VAL A 336 22.69 -6.05 -11.42
CA VAL A 336 21.66 -6.87 -12.07
C VAL A 336 21.24 -8.05 -11.17
N PHE A 337 22.19 -8.78 -10.59
CA PHE A 337 21.87 -9.92 -9.71
C PHE A 337 21.21 -9.48 -8.40
N LEU A 338 21.63 -8.36 -7.80
CA LEU A 338 20.96 -7.83 -6.61
C LEU A 338 19.52 -7.39 -6.91
N THR A 339 19.31 -6.73 -8.05
CA THR A 339 17.97 -6.33 -8.49
C THR A 339 17.07 -7.55 -8.75
N LEU A 340 17.61 -8.62 -9.36
CA LEU A 340 16.86 -9.86 -9.58
C LEU A 340 16.49 -10.55 -8.26
N ALA A 341 17.40 -10.53 -7.27
CA ALA A 341 17.14 -11.06 -5.94
C ALA A 341 16.00 -10.30 -5.24
N GLU A 342 16.08 -8.96 -5.19
CA GLU A 342 15.03 -8.08 -4.64
C GLU A 342 13.69 -8.26 -5.37
N THR A 343 13.70 -8.42 -6.70
CA THR A 343 12.48 -8.68 -7.49
C THR A 343 11.84 -10.01 -7.10
N THR A 344 12.64 -11.05 -6.88
CA THR A 344 12.16 -12.37 -6.47
C THR A 344 11.58 -12.32 -5.05
N GLU A 345 12.24 -11.61 -4.14
CA GLU A 345 11.73 -11.37 -2.77
C GLU A 345 10.41 -10.59 -2.81
N GLY A 346 10.33 -9.53 -3.61
CA GLY A 346 9.11 -8.74 -3.82
C GLY A 346 7.95 -9.58 -4.35
N PHE A 347 8.21 -10.52 -5.27
CA PHE A 347 7.20 -11.46 -5.77
C PHE A 347 6.67 -12.38 -4.65
N VAL A 348 7.57 -12.95 -3.84
CA VAL A 348 7.19 -13.80 -2.70
C VAL A 348 6.36 -13.00 -1.69
N LEU A 349 6.78 -11.77 -1.38
CA LEU A 349 6.06 -10.90 -0.44
C LEU A 349 4.66 -10.53 -0.96
N ALA A 350 4.53 -10.15 -2.23
CA ALA A 350 3.24 -9.81 -2.85
C ALA A 350 2.29 -11.01 -2.89
N GLY A 351 2.80 -12.19 -3.30
CA GLY A 351 2.03 -13.43 -3.31
C GLY A 351 1.58 -13.85 -1.91
N SER A 352 2.50 -13.80 -0.92
CA SER A 352 2.19 -14.14 0.46
C SER A 352 1.20 -13.17 1.08
N SER A 353 1.39 -11.85 0.92
CA SER A 353 0.48 -10.86 1.49
C SER A 353 -0.96 -11.00 0.95
N THR A 354 -1.10 -11.39 -0.32
CA THR A 354 -2.41 -11.50 -0.98
C THR A 354 -3.11 -12.82 -0.65
N PHE A 355 -2.38 -13.93 -0.69
CA PHE A 355 -2.99 -15.27 -0.64
C PHE A 355 -2.86 -15.99 0.70
N LEU A 356 -1.98 -15.55 1.60
CA LEU A 356 -1.77 -16.23 2.87
C LEU A 356 -2.99 -16.19 3.82
N PRO A 357 -3.77 -15.08 3.92
CA PRO A 357 -5.03 -15.10 4.64
C PRO A 357 -6.00 -16.14 4.07
N LYS A 358 -6.12 -16.20 2.73
CA LYS A 358 -6.99 -17.16 2.04
C LYS A 358 -6.53 -18.60 2.22
N PHE A 359 -5.22 -18.82 2.20
CA PHE A 359 -4.64 -20.11 2.56
C PHE A 359 -5.06 -20.51 3.98
N ALA A 360 -4.93 -19.60 4.95
CA ALA A 360 -5.32 -19.87 6.33
C ALA A 360 -6.83 -20.16 6.50
N GLU A 361 -7.70 -19.46 5.76
CA GLU A 361 -9.14 -19.73 5.73
C GLU A 361 -9.44 -21.16 5.27
N VAL A 362 -8.89 -21.55 4.10
CA VAL A 362 -9.20 -22.84 3.46
C VAL A 362 -8.55 -23.99 4.21
N GLN A 363 -7.29 -23.81 4.60
CA GLN A 363 -6.47 -24.85 5.20
C GLN A 363 -6.86 -25.12 6.67
N PHE A 364 -7.13 -24.07 7.45
CA PHE A 364 -7.45 -24.21 8.87
C PHE A 364 -8.95 -24.05 9.16
N SER A 365 -9.80 -23.95 8.14
CA SER A 365 -11.25 -23.73 8.27
C SER A 365 -11.59 -22.53 9.17
N LEU A 366 -10.76 -21.49 9.10
CA LEU A 366 -10.92 -20.28 9.91
C LEU A 366 -11.88 -19.31 9.22
N PRO A 367 -12.75 -18.59 9.97
CA PRO A 367 -13.50 -17.48 9.41
C PRO A 367 -12.57 -16.42 8.81
N ALA A 368 -12.96 -15.83 7.68
CA ALA A 368 -12.14 -14.86 6.94
C ALA A 368 -11.58 -13.73 7.81
N ALA A 369 -12.41 -13.16 8.70
CA ALA A 369 -11.99 -12.12 9.61
C ALA A 369 -10.91 -12.60 10.61
N THR A 370 -11.02 -13.83 11.11
CA THR A 370 -10.06 -14.39 12.08
C THR A 370 -8.76 -14.78 11.40
N ALA A 371 -8.83 -15.38 10.22
CA ALA A 371 -7.67 -15.73 9.41
C ALA A 371 -6.86 -14.47 9.02
N ALA A 372 -7.53 -13.44 8.50
CA ALA A 372 -6.90 -12.16 8.19
C ALA A 372 -6.28 -11.50 9.42
N LEU A 373 -6.95 -11.56 10.58
CA LEU A 373 -6.42 -11.02 11.83
C LEU A 373 -5.15 -11.74 12.28
N TYR A 374 -5.12 -13.08 12.30
CA TYR A 374 -3.94 -13.83 12.70
C TYR A 374 -2.75 -13.63 11.76
N VAL A 375 -3.00 -13.69 10.44
CA VAL A 375 -1.96 -13.47 9.44
C VAL A 375 -1.44 -12.03 9.53
N GLY A 376 -2.31 -11.03 9.64
CA GLY A 376 -1.92 -9.64 9.83
C GLY A 376 -1.13 -9.41 11.13
N ALA A 377 -1.60 -9.97 12.24
CA ALA A 377 -0.93 -9.87 13.55
C ALA A 377 0.44 -10.55 13.57
N ALA A 378 0.67 -11.58 12.76
CA ALA A 378 1.98 -12.22 12.62
C ALA A 378 2.90 -11.43 11.67
N ILE A 379 2.42 -11.05 10.48
CA ILE A 379 3.24 -10.44 9.43
C ILE A 379 3.69 -9.03 9.80
N ILE A 380 2.79 -8.18 10.33
CA ILE A 380 3.09 -6.76 10.56
C ILE A 380 4.26 -6.58 11.55
N PRO A 381 4.23 -7.19 12.76
CA PRO A 381 5.38 -7.13 13.66
C PRO A 381 6.60 -7.83 13.08
N ALA A 382 6.43 -8.98 12.43
CA ALA A 382 7.56 -9.73 11.86
C ALA A 382 8.32 -8.89 10.81
N GLY A 383 7.61 -8.22 9.90
CA GLY A 383 8.20 -7.36 8.88
C GLY A 383 8.88 -6.10 9.47
N GLY A 384 8.26 -5.47 10.47
CA GLY A 384 8.85 -4.32 11.14
C GLY A 384 10.11 -4.69 11.95
N LEU A 385 10.02 -5.74 12.78
CA LEU A 385 11.14 -6.22 13.59
C LEU A 385 12.27 -6.77 12.72
N SER A 386 11.97 -7.54 11.67
CA SER A 386 13.01 -8.11 10.81
C SER A 386 13.85 -7.02 10.14
N THR A 387 13.18 -5.98 9.64
CA THR A 387 13.85 -4.86 8.96
C THR A 387 14.71 -4.04 9.92
N PHE A 388 14.20 -3.77 11.12
CA PHE A 388 14.97 -3.14 12.18
C PHE A 388 16.17 -4.00 12.61
N MET A 389 15.95 -5.30 12.83
CA MET A 389 16.98 -6.25 13.22
C MET A 389 18.07 -6.39 12.15
N GLY A 390 17.72 -6.39 10.86
CA GLY A 390 18.69 -6.40 9.76
C GLY A 390 19.65 -5.21 9.85
N GLY A 391 19.12 -4.00 10.00
CA GLY A 391 19.94 -2.80 10.21
C GLY A 391 20.77 -2.83 11.49
N PHE A 392 20.18 -3.34 12.59
CA PHE A 392 20.85 -3.46 13.88
C PHE A 392 22.01 -4.47 13.85
N ILE A 393 21.83 -5.65 13.26
CA ILE A 393 22.85 -6.70 13.15
C ILE A 393 24.04 -6.19 12.34
N VAL A 394 23.81 -5.57 11.18
CA VAL A 394 24.87 -5.00 10.34
C VAL A 394 25.71 -4.00 11.13
N LYS A 395 25.06 -3.11 11.89
CA LYS A 395 25.74 -2.13 12.76
C LYS A 395 26.46 -2.80 13.94
N ARG A 396 25.82 -3.76 14.61
CA ARG A 396 26.33 -4.39 15.85
C ARG A 396 27.59 -5.21 15.61
N PHE A 397 27.65 -5.89 14.46
CA PHE A 397 28.78 -6.72 14.05
C PHE A 397 29.74 -6.02 13.09
N ASN A 398 29.46 -4.76 12.72
CA ASN A 398 30.23 -4.00 11.72
C ASN A 398 30.48 -4.82 10.43
N LEU A 399 29.42 -5.40 9.88
CA LEU A 399 29.54 -6.26 8.71
C LEU A 399 30.00 -5.45 7.49
N SER A 400 31.06 -5.92 6.83
CA SER A 400 31.46 -5.41 5.51
C SER A 400 30.50 -5.91 4.44
N VAL A 401 30.55 -5.34 3.23
CA VAL A 401 29.67 -5.71 2.11
C VAL A 401 29.64 -7.23 1.86
N ARG A 402 30.80 -7.90 1.92
CA ARG A 402 30.88 -9.37 1.78
C ARG A 402 30.19 -10.11 2.93
N GLY A 403 30.27 -9.58 4.14
CA GLY A 403 29.57 -10.13 5.31
C GLY A 403 28.05 -9.96 5.19
N ILE A 404 27.59 -8.81 4.72
CA ILE A 404 26.16 -8.53 4.45
C ILE A 404 25.62 -9.52 3.42
N LEU A 405 26.31 -9.71 2.28
CA LEU A 405 25.87 -10.65 1.25
C LEU A 405 25.78 -12.10 1.75
N LYS A 406 26.78 -12.56 2.52
CA LYS A 406 26.75 -13.91 3.13
C LYS A 406 25.57 -14.06 4.10
N PHE A 407 25.29 -13.02 4.87
CA PHE A 407 24.17 -12.99 5.79
C PHE A 407 22.81 -13.07 5.04
N CYS A 408 22.64 -12.29 3.97
CA CYS A 408 21.44 -12.35 3.13
C CYS A 408 21.25 -13.75 2.52
N VAL A 409 22.30 -14.37 1.97
CA VAL A 409 22.23 -15.74 1.44
C VAL A 409 21.79 -16.73 2.52
N GLY A 410 22.35 -16.64 3.73
CA GLY A 410 21.95 -17.51 4.85
C GLY A 410 20.47 -17.36 5.23
N LEU A 411 19.96 -16.12 5.27
CA LEU A 411 18.54 -15.85 5.55
C LEU A 411 17.63 -16.39 4.43
N MET A 412 18.00 -16.19 3.16
CA MET A 412 17.23 -16.70 2.03
C MET A 412 17.16 -18.22 2.01
N MET A 413 18.27 -18.90 2.28
CA MET A 413 18.28 -20.37 2.39
C MET A 413 17.39 -20.85 3.54
N THR A 414 17.44 -20.17 4.68
CA THR A 414 16.58 -20.49 5.84
C THR A 414 15.10 -20.26 5.53
N SER A 415 14.76 -19.15 4.86
CA SER A 415 13.40 -18.83 4.43
C SER A 415 12.83 -19.89 3.50
N THR A 416 13.59 -20.33 2.50
CA THR A 416 13.19 -21.40 1.57
C THR A 416 12.91 -22.72 2.29
N VAL A 417 13.76 -23.10 3.26
CA VAL A 417 13.56 -24.32 4.06
C VAL A 417 12.30 -24.22 4.91
N LEU A 418 12.08 -23.08 5.58
CA LEU A 418 10.87 -22.86 6.38
C LEU A 418 9.61 -22.85 5.52
N GLY A 419 9.67 -22.28 4.31
CA GLY A 419 8.57 -22.22 3.34
C GLY A 419 7.97 -23.56 2.94
N LEU A 420 8.66 -24.67 3.20
CA LEU A 420 8.12 -26.03 3.03
C LEU A 420 6.87 -26.31 3.89
N PHE A 421 6.58 -25.48 4.90
CA PHE A 421 5.34 -25.57 5.68
C PHE A 421 4.06 -25.48 4.81
N LEU A 422 4.14 -24.83 3.65
CA LEU A 422 3.01 -24.73 2.70
C LEU A 422 2.61 -26.09 2.09
N LEU A 423 3.41 -27.14 2.28
CA LEU A 423 3.07 -28.51 1.85
C LEU A 423 2.09 -29.23 2.80
N ILE A 424 1.76 -28.63 3.95
CA ILE A 424 0.77 -29.19 4.88
C ILE A 424 -0.63 -29.08 4.25
N HIS A 425 -1.37 -30.18 4.19
CA HIS A 425 -2.72 -30.25 3.60
C HIS A 425 -3.77 -30.70 4.63
N CYS A 426 -4.95 -30.08 4.56
CA CYS A 426 -6.13 -30.35 5.39
C CYS A 426 -7.34 -30.58 4.47
N PRO A 427 -8.30 -31.41 4.89
CA PRO A 427 -9.51 -31.66 4.10
C PRO A 427 -10.30 -30.37 3.89
N SER A 428 -10.82 -30.17 2.68
CA SER A 428 -11.55 -28.96 2.27
C SER A 428 -12.93 -28.85 2.92
N VAL A 429 -13.38 -27.62 3.19
CA VAL A 429 -14.72 -27.33 3.75
C VAL A 429 -15.83 -27.79 2.79
N PRO A 430 -16.88 -28.48 3.27
CA PRO A 430 -17.95 -29.00 2.41
C PRO A 430 -18.86 -27.88 1.86
N PHE A 431 -18.98 -27.82 0.55
CA PHE A 431 -19.70 -26.84 -0.26
C PHE A 431 -20.57 -27.57 -1.31
N ALA A 432 -21.88 -27.40 -1.19
CA ALA A 432 -22.86 -28.08 -2.03
C ALA A 432 -22.73 -27.67 -3.50
N GLY A 433 -22.54 -28.66 -4.38
CA GLY A 433 -22.34 -28.47 -5.82
C GLY A 433 -20.90 -28.17 -6.24
N VAL A 434 -19.95 -28.10 -5.31
CA VAL A 434 -18.52 -27.89 -5.63
C VAL A 434 -17.68 -29.10 -5.24
N ASN A 435 -17.74 -29.52 -3.97
CA ASN A 435 -17.00 -30.68 -3.46
C ASN A 435 -17.87 -31.73 -2.76
N ILE A 436 -19.16 -31.46 -2.58
CA ILE A 436 -20.18 -32.45 -2.19
C ILE A 436 -21.41 -32.29 -3.07
N GLU A 437 -22.06 -33.39 -3.43
CA GLU A 437 -23.33 -33.36 -4.17
C GLU A 437 -24.47 -32.91 -3.24
N TYR A 438 -25.47 -32.23 -3.80
CA TYR A 438 -26.65 -31.82 -3.03
C TYR A 438 -27.37 -33.07 -2.51
N GLY A 439 -27.78 -33.11 -1.24
CA GLY A 439 -28.65 -34.17 -0.73
C GLY A 439 -28.00 -35.52 -0.36
N GLN A 440 -26.69 -35.71 -0.53
CA GLN A 440 -26.01 -36.93 -0.07
C GLN A 440 -24.96 -36.66 1.01
N ALA A 441 -25.12 -37.34 2.15
CA ALA A 441 -24.10 -37.43 3.18
C ALA A 441 -22.92 -38.27 2.68
N SER A 442 -21.79 -37.59 2.45
CA SER A 442 -20.43 -38.16 2.39
C SER A 442 -20.30 -39.54 1.71
N SER A 443 -20.24 -39.57 0.37
CA SER A 443 -19.57 -40.67 -0.33
C SER A 443 -18.43 -40.15 -1.20
N SER A 444 -17.27 -40.70 -0.92
CA SER A 444 -15.95 -40.38 -1.48
C SER A 444 -15.93 -40.29 -3.00
N GLY A 445 -15.68 -39.07 -3.49
CA GLY A 445 -15.03 -38.81 -4.78
C GLY A 445 -15.94 -38.75 -6.00
N THR A 446 -16.33 -37.53 -6.41
CA THR A 446 -16.69 -37.23 -7.81
C THR A 446 -16.24 -35.83 -8.21
N LYS A 447 -15.76 -35.73 -9.46
CA LYS A 447 -15.34 -34.51 -10.14
C LYS A 447 -16.53 -33.60 -10.41
N PHE A 448 -16.28 -32.29 -10.33
CA PHE A 448 -17.13 -31.19 -10.78
C PHE A 448 -17.86 -31.50 -12.10
N LEU A 449 -19.14 -31.84 -12.01
CA LEU A 449 -20.09 -31.71 -13.12
C LEU A 449 -20.84 -30.41 -12.87
N GLY A 450 -20.52 -29.38 -13.67
CA GLY A 450 -21.10 -28.04 -13.59
C GLY A 450 -22.59 -27.98 -13.97
N SER A 451 -23.42 -28.76 -13.27
CA SER A 451 -24.86 -28.78 -13.42
C SER A 451 -25.47 -28.82 -12.03
N PHE A 452 -25.93 -27.67 -11.55
CA PHE A 452 -26.72 -27.51 -10.31
C PHE A 452 -28.10 -28.21 -10.38
N ARG A 453 -28.26 -29.23 -11.23
CA ARG A 453 -29.55 -29.66 -11.76
C ARG A 453 -29.86 -31.13 -11.46
N SER A 454 -29.80 -31.53 -10.20
CA SER A 454 -30.55 -32.69 -9.69
C SER A 454 -30.36 -32.81 -8.17
N ASP A 455 -31.26 -32.20 -7.38
CA ASP A 455 -31.88 -32.87 -6.23
C ASP A 455 -33.04 -32.07 -5.61
N SER A 456 -33.84 -32.78 -4.81
CA SER A 456 -35.24 -32.52 -4.45
C SER A 456 -35.54 -31.21 -3.71
N CYS A 457 -34.56 -30.57 -3.07
CA CYS A 457 -34.79 -29.40 -2.22
C CYS A 457 -35.11 -28.11 -3.01
N TYR A 458 -34.53 -27.93 -4.19
CA TYR A 458 -34.66 -26.66 -4.94
C TYR A 458 -35.59 -26.75 -6.17
N ARG A 459 -36.07 -27.95 -6.56
CA ARG A 459 -36.91 -28.13 -7.76
C ARG A 459 -38.16 -27.24 -7.80
N ASN A 460 -38.66 -26.83 -6.63
CA ASN A 460 -39.83 -25.97 -6.50
C ASN A 460 -39.50 -24.46 -6.45
N CYS A 461 -38.22 -24.11 -6.40
CA CYS A 461 -37.72 -22.75 -6.44
C CYS A 461 -37.26 -22.45 -7.87
N SER A 462 -37.89 -21.48 -8.54
CA SER A 462 -37.45 -20.99 -9.85
C SER A 462 -36.20 -20.12 -9.75
N CYS A 463 -35.18 -20.58 -9.00
CA CYS A 463 -33.94 -19.85 -8.81
C CYS A 463 -33.27 -19.67 -10.16
N THR A 464 -32.96 -18.43 -10.52
CA THR A 464 -32.29 -18.12 -11.78
C THR A 464 -30.79 -18.04 -11.56
N GLN A 465 -29.98 -18.20 -12.62
CA GLN A 465 -28.55 -17.87 -12.51
C GLN A 465 -28.27 -16.39 -12.21
N ALA A 466 -29.30 -15.54 -12.25
CA ALA A 466 -29.23 -14.13 -11.88
C ALA A 466 -29.44 -13.90 -10.37
N ASP A 467 -29.73 -14.95 -9.59
CA ASP A 467 -29.80 -14.82 -8.13
C ASP A 467 -28.38 -14.58 -7.61
N ASN A 468 -28.14 -13.36 -7.11
CA ASN A 468 -26.83 -12.91 -6.66
C ASN A 468 -26.22 -13.89 -5.65
N TYR A 469 -24.94 -14.23 -5.85
CA TYR A 469 -24.16 -15.03 -4.91
C TYR A 469 -24.25 -14.43 -3.50
N ASN A 470 -24.83 -15.19 -2.58
CA ASN A 470 -25.02 -14.79 -1.18
C ASN A 470 -24.94 -16.04 -0.31
N PRO A 471 -23.73 -16.54 -0.04
CA PRO A 471 -23.55 -17.87 0.52
C PRO A 471 -24.13 -17.97 1.92
N VAL A 472 -24.80 -19.10 2.19
CA VAL A 472 -25.42 -19.39 3.50
C VAL A 472 -24.90 -20.73 4.01
N CYS A 473 -24.74 -20.84 5.32
CA CYS A 473 -24.29 -22.07 5.97
C CYS A 473 -25.50 -22.79 6.57
N GLY A 474 -25.68 -24.06 6.24
CA GLY A 474 -26.69 -24.93 6.85
C GLY A 474 -26.30 -25.37 8.26
N VAL A 475 -27.27 -25.85 9.02
CA VAL A 475 -27.06 -26.43 10.36
C VAL A 475 -26.19 -27.69 10.34
N ASP A 476 -26.10 -28.34 9.19
CA ASP A 476 -25.24 -29.47 8.85
C ASP A 476 -23.78 -29.07 8.55
N GLY A 477 -23.46 -27.77 8.58
CA GLY A 477 -22.12 -27.22 8.30
C GLY A 477 -21.79 -27.14 6.81
N ILE A 478 -22.78 -27.34 5.93
CA ILE A 478 -22.62 -27.26 4.48
C ILE A 478 -22.88 -25.83 3.99
N THR A 479 -22.01 -25.30 3.14
CA THR A 479 -22.22 -23.98 2.51
C THR A 479 -22.95 -24.11 1.18
N PHE A 480 -23.97 -23.26 0.99
CA PHE A 480 -24.80 -23.18 -0.22
C PHE A 480 -24.56 -21.86 -0.98
N TYR A 481 -24.81 -21.83 -2.29
CA TYR A 481 -24.53 -20.69 -3.18
C TYR A 481 -25.35 -19.43 -2.88
N SER A 482 -26.65 -19.59 -2.60
CA SER A 482 -27.55 -18.50 -2.20
C SER A 482 -28.68 -19.04 -1.31
N PRO A 483 -29.46 -18.18 -0.61
CA PRO A 483 -30.63 -18.62 0.15
C PRO A 483 -31.66 -19.35 -0.72
N CYS A 484 -31.80 -18.98 -2.00
CA CYS A 484 -32.69 -19.67 -2.94
C CYS A 484 -32.20 -21.10 -3.23
N TYR A 485 -30.90 -21.28 -3.49
CA TYR A 485 -30.31 -22.63 -3.69
C TYR A 485 -30.29 -23.47 -2.41
N ALA A 486 -30.38 -22.83 -1.24
CA ALA A 486 -30.58 -23.48 0.05
C ALA A 486 -32.05 -23.84 0.34
N GLY A 487 -33.01 -23.42 -0.51
CA GLY A 487 -34.44 -23.70 -0.34
C GLY A 487 -35.14 -22.84 0.72
N CYS A 488 -34.59 -21.66 1.04
CA CYS A 488 -35.11 -20.83 2.12
C CYS A 488 -36.35 -20.02 1.72
N TYR A 489 -37.41 -20.09 2.53
CA TYR A 489 -38.69 -19.41 2.30
C TYR A 489 -38.89 -18.17 3.18
N ASN A 490 -38.32 -18.14 4.38
CA ASN A 490 -38.47 -17.04 5.33
C ASN A 490 -37.13 -16.57 5.87
N ILE A 491 -37.08 -15.28 6.21
CA ILE A 491 -35.93 -14.67 6.89
C ILE A 491 -36.43 -14.19 8.24
N ASP A 492 -35.91 -14.78 9.32
CA ASP A 492 -36.12 -14.23 10.65
C ASP A 492 -35.15 -13.05 10.85
N LYS A 493 -35.73 -11.84 10.89
CA LYS A 493 -35.00 -10.58 11.03
C LYS A 493 -34.72 -10.22 12.49
N THR A 494 -35.10 -11.08 13.44
CA THR A 494 -35.00 -10.79 14.88
C THR A 494 -33.68 -11.21 15.52
N THR A 495 -32.90 -12.09 14.86
CA THR A 495 -31.58 -12.55 15.33
C THR A 495 -30.46 -12.03 14.44
N SER A 496 -29.28 -11.75 15.03
CA SER A 496 -28.05 -11.31 14.33
C SER A 496 -26.90 -12.27 14.65
N PRO A 497 -26.32 -13.00 13.68
CA PRO A 497 -26.67 -13.01 12.24
C PRO A 497 -28.09 -13.53 11.97
N TRP A 498 -28.65 -13.12 10.83
CA TRP A 498 -30.03 -13.39 10.43
C TRP A 498 -30.20 -14.89 10.25
N ILE A 499 -31.16 -15.49 10.96
CA ILE A 499 -31.48 -16.90 10.79
C ILE A 499 -32.45 -16.98 9.62
N ILE A 500 -32.05 -17.70 8.57
CA ILE A 500 -32.91 -17.96 7.42
C ILE A 500 -33.54 -19.35 7.68
N GLY A 501 -34.86 -19.39 7.95
CA GLY A 501 -35.62 -20.62 8.23
C GLY A 501 -36.68 -20.90 7.15
N ASP A 502 -37.27 -22.08 6.99
CA ASP A 502 -37.14 -23.36 7.69
C ASP A 502 -36.65 -24.44 6.73
N LEU A 503 -35.71 -25.26 7.20
CA LEU A 503 -35.35 -26.53 6.60
C LEU A 503 -36.24 -27.59 7.28
N ILE A 504 -37.44 -27.82 6.75
CA ILE A 504 -38.22 -29.01 7.13
C ILE A 504 -37.58 -30.20 6.42
N LEU A 505 -36.55 -30.78 7.03
CA LEU A 505 -36.22 -32.18 6.81
C LEU A 505 -37.36 -33.00 7.43
N SER A 506 -38.34 -33.34 6.60
CA SER A 506 -39.25 -34.47 6.82
C SER A 506 -39.12 -35.42 5.66
#